data_AF-A0A842PEK6-F1
#
_entry.id   AF-A0A842PEK6-F1
#
_cell.length_a   1.000
_cell.length_b   1.000
_cell.length_c   1.000
_cell.angle_alpha   90.00
_cell.angle_beta   90.00
_cell.angle_gamma   90.00
#
_symmetry.space_group_name_H-M   'P 1'
#
loop_
_entity.id
_entity.type
_entity.pdbx_description
1 polymer ?
#
loop_
_entity_poly.entity_id
_entity_poly.type
_entity_poly.pdbx_seq_one_letter_code
_entity_poly.pdbx_strand_id
1 'polypeptide(L)'
;MRAALKMCDLTPNDIQYVVNHSPNAKFPYQVAVEAGFDRAQIEPGLVVKYIGNLYSGSCPTALAAVLDIAEPGDKILMTSYGSGAGSEAYLFTVTDEIEKKRGRSITVKEQIENPHKQYVDYGTYRRWKESG
;
A
#
# COMPACT_ATOMS: atom_id res chain seq x y z
N MET A 1 10.73 -0.75 -9.30
CA MET A 1 9.60 -0.95 -10.24
C MET A 1 10.01 -1.34 -11.66
N ARG A 2 10.37 -0.42 -12.57
CA ARG A 2 10.64 -0.75 -14.00
C ARG A 2 11.69 -1.84 -14.21
N ALA A 3 12.78 -1.79 -13.44
CA ALA A 3 13.81 -2.81 -13.48
C ALA A 3 13.28 -4.20 -13.06
N ALA A 4 12.44 -4.26 -12.01
CA ALA A 4 11.82 -5.51 -11.57
C ALA A 4 10.88 -6.10 -12.62
N LEU A 5 10.03 -5.27 -13.24
CA LEU A 5 9.18 -5.69 -14.36
C LEU A 5 10.02 -6.27 -15.50
N LYS A 6 11.09 -5.58 -15.91
CA LYS A 6 12.01 -6.05 -16.95
C LYS A 6 12.70 -7.37 -16.59
N MET A 7 13.14 -7.53 -15.34
CA MET A 7 13.79 -8.77 -14.87
C MET A 7 12.85 -9.97 -14.89
N CYS A 8 11.56 -9.74 -14.73
CA CYS A 8 10.53 -10.78 -14.76
C CYS A 8 9.87 -10.95 -16.13
N ASP A 9 10.29 -10.19 -17.14
CA ASP A 9 9.66 -10.13 -18.47
C ASP A 9 8.14 -9.81 -18.40
N LEU A 10 7.79 -8.84 -17.54
CA LEU A 10 6.41 -8.39 -17.33
C LEU A 10 6.23 -6.94 -17.76
N THR A 11 4.99 -6.61 -18.11
CA THR A 11 4.51 -5.26 -18.36
C THR A 11 3.61 -4.79 -17.21
N PRO A 12 3.30 -3.48 -17.10
CA PRO A 12 2.32 -3.00 -16.13
C PRO A 12 0.95 -3.70 -16.25
N ASN A 13 0.54 -4.13 -17.44
CA ASN A 13 -0.75 -4.81 -17.65
C ASN A 13 -0.79 -6.23 -17.07
N ASP A 14 0.36 -6.84 -16.79
CA ASP A 14 0.44 -8.18 -16.18
C ASP A 14 0.32 -8.15 -14.66
N ILE A 15 0.21 -6.96 -14.07
CA ILE A 15 0.13 -6.73 -12.63
C ILE A 15 -1.29 -6.33 -12.27
N GLN A 16 -1.92 -7.00 -11.30
CA GLN A 16 -3.26 -6.63 -10.88
C GLN A 16 -3.25 -5.39 -9.96
N TYR A 17 -2.27 -5.30 -9.06
CA TYR A 17 -2.16 -4.18 -8.11
C TYR A 17 -0.73 -3.70 -7.93
N VAL A 18 -0.57 -2.39 -7.74
CA VAL A 18 0.74 -1.77 -7.47
C VAL A 18 0.72 -1.05 -6.11
N VAL A 19 1.75 -1.31 -5.32
CA VAL A 19 1.94 -0.72 -4.00
C VAL A 19 3.26 0.05 -4.00
N ASN A 20 3.22 1.34 -3.67
CA ASN A 20 4.40 2.19 -3.60
C ASN A 20 4.55 2.83 -2.23
N HIS A 21 5.79 3.16 -1.86
CA HIS A 21 6.03 4.05 -0.73
C HIS A 21 5.29 5.37 -0.94
N SER A 22 4.55 5.79 0.09
CA SER A 22 3.53 6.82 0.00
C SER A 22 3.75 7.92 1.05
N PRO A 23 4.72 8.83 0.84
CA PRO A 23 4.96 9.96 1.74
C PRO A 23 3.78 10.96 1.74
N ASN A 24 2.95 10.91 0.69
CA ASN A 24 1.67 11.59 0.53
C ASN A 24 0.86 10.83 -0.54
N ALA A 25 -0.37 11.29 -0.84
CA ALA A 25 -1.22 10.64 -1.85
C ALA A 25 -0.78 10.90 -3.31
N LYS A 26 -0.04 11.99 -3.57
CA LYS A 26 0.29 12.44 -4.92
C LYS A 26 1.46 11.65 -5.53
N PHE A 27 2.57 11.54 -4.81
CA PHE A 27 3.79 10.88 -5.32
C PHE A 27 3.63 9.40 -5.69
N PRO A 28 3.06 8.51 -4.85
CA PRO A 28 2.89 7.10 -5.21
C PRO A 28 1.97 6.91 -6.42
N TYR A 29 0.99 7.80 -6.60
CA TYR A 29 0.11 7.79 -7.76
C TYR A 29 0.84 8.24 -9.03
N GLN A 30 1.56 9.37 -8.98
CA GLN A 30 2.29 9.90 -10.12
C GLN A 30 3.33 8.91 -10.65
N VAL A 31 4.16 8.33 -9.76
CA VAL A 31 5.20 7.38 -10.19
C VAL A 31 4.62 6.11 -10.81
N ALA A 32 3.45 5.65 -10.34
CA ALA A 32 2.77 4.50 -10.91
C ALA A 32 2.19 4.81 -12.30
N VAL A 33 1.51 5.95 -12.45
CA VAL A 33 0.99 6.39 -13.75
C VAL A 33 2.13 6.58 -14.75
N GLU A 34 3.23 7.23 -14.34
CA GLU A 34 4.42 7.39 -15.17
C GLU A 34 5.04 6.05 -15.57
N ALA A 35 4.95 5.03 -14.71
CA ALA A 35 5.39 3.68 -15.00
C ALA A 35 4.41 2.85 -15.86
N GLY A 36 3.23 3.39 -16.18
CA GLY A 36 2.25 2.79 -17.09
C GLY A 36 1.11 2.05 -16.40
N PHE A 37 0.93 2.21 -15.09
CA PHE A 37 -0.19 1.62 -14.35
C PHE A 37 -1.44 2.50 -14.45
N ASP A 38 -2.60 1.85 -14.54
CA ASP A 38 -3.89 2.49 -14.51
C ASP A 38 -4.37 2.79 -13.07
N ARG A 39 -5.45 3.56 -12.98
CA ARG A 39 -6.02 3.98 -11.70
C ARG A 39 -6.51 2.81 -10.85
N ALA A 40 -7.10 1.77 -11.45
CA ALA A 40 -7.66 0.65 -10.72
C ALA A 40 -6.58 -0.20 -10.04
N GLN A 41 -5.40 -0.33 -10.68
CA GLN A 41 -4.24 -1.00 -10.11
C GLN A 41 -3.64 -0.24 -8.92
N ILE A 42 -3.79 1.09 -8.88
CA ILE A 42 -3.13 1.98 -7.90
C ILE A 42 -4.00 2.25 -6.67
N GLU A 43 -5.28 2.60 -6.88
CA GLU A 43 -6.17 3.10 -5.83
C GLU A 43 -6.26 2.20 -4.57
N PRO A 44 -6.32 0.86 -4.68
CA PRO A 44 -6.35 -0.01 -3.50
C PRO A 44 -5.15 0.14 -2.56
N GLY A 45 -3.98 0.48 -3.10
CA GLY A 45 -2.75 0.70 -2.33
C GLY A 45 -2.60 2.10 -1.73
N LEU A 46 -3.51 3.06 -2.01
CA LEU A 46 -3.39 4.46 -1.57
C LEU A 46 -3.92 4.71 -0.15
N VAL A 47 -3.55 3.86 0.80
CA VAL A 47 -3.95 3.96 2.22
C VAL A 47 -3.56 5.29 2.87
N VAL A 48 -2.49 5.92 2.38
CA VAL A 48 -2.02 7.25 2.80
C VAL A 48 -3.11 8.33 2.75
N LYS A 49 -4.14 8.18 1.89
CA LYS A 49 -5.29 9.09 1.80
C LYS A 49 -6.10 9.17 3.09
N TYR A 50 -6.02 8.13 3.94
CA TYR A 50 -6.84 8.00 5.13
C TYR A 50 -6.04 8.08 6.44
N ILE A 51 -4.82 7.54 6.45
CA ILE A 51 -4.00 7.40 7.68
C ILE A 51 -2.80 8.37 7.69
N GLY A 52 -2.37 8.85 6.51
CA GLY A 52 -1.12 9.60 6.36
C GLY A 52 0.10 8.69 6.16
N ASN A 53 1.30 9.27 6.25
CA ASN A 53 2.56 8.58 5.99
C ASN A 53 2.96 7.70 7.18
N LEU A 54 2.96 6.37 6.98
CA LEU A 54 3.37 5.38 7.99
C LEU A 54 4.86 5.01 7.91
N TYR A 55 5.67 5.77 7.18
CA TYR A 55 7.11 5.56 6.99
C TYR A 55 7.37 4.11 6.51
N SER A 56 8.17 3.33 7.25
CA SER A 56 8.46 1.92 6.97
C SER A 56 7.21 1.03 6.97
N GLY A 57 6.14 1.45 7.66
CA GLY A 57 4.84 0.77 7.67
C GLY A 57 3.97 1.07 6.44
N SER A 58 4.33 2.02 5.57
CA SER A 58 3.48 2.44 4.44
C SER A 58 3.27 1.33 3.42
N CYS A 59 4.34 0.67 2.97
CA CYS A 59 4.24 -0.42 2.00
C CYS A 59 3.57 -1.67 2.61
N PRO A 60 3.93 -2.14 3.82
CA PRO A 60 3.24 -3.27 4.45
C PRO A 60 1.74 -3.03 4.65
N THR A 61 1.33 -1.84 5.09
CA THR A 61 -0.09 -1.52 5.31
C THR A 61 -0.85 -1.46 3.99
N ALA A 62 -0.27 -0.86 2.95
CA ALA A 62 -0.86 -0.83 1.62
C ALA A 62 -0.92 -2.22 0.97
N LEU A 63 0.10 -3.07 1.18
CA LEU A 63 0.08 -4.46 0.74
C LEU A 63 -1.03 -5.25 1.44
N ALA A 64 -1.21 -5.07 2.75
CA ALA A 64 -2.31 -5.69 3.49
C ALA A 64 -3.68 -5.26 2.92
N ALA A 65 -3.87 -3.96 2.63
CA ALA A 65 -5.10 -3.46 2.02
C ALA A 65 -5.39 -4.06 0.64
N VAL A 66 -4.35 -4.30 -0.16
CA VAL A 66 -4.48 -5.01 -1.45
C VAL A 66 -4.81 -6.48 -1.23
N LEU A 67 -4.14 -7.17 -0.30
CA LEU A 67 -4.38 -8.58 0.01
C LEU A 67 -5.78 -8.85 0.58
N ASP A 68 -6.39 -7.87 1.25
CA ASP A 68 -7.78 -7.95 1.71
C ASP A 68 -8.77 -8.14 0.55
N ILE A 69 -8.44 -7.68 -0.66
CA ILE A 69 -9.34 -7.72 -1.83
C ILE A 69 -8.83 -8.57 -3.00
N ALA A 70 -7.55 -8.96 -3.05
CA ALA A 70 -6.95 -9.67 -4.18
C ALA A 70 -7.54 -11.07 -4.42
N GLU A 71 -7.46 -11.60 -5.63
CA GLU A 71 -7.93 -12.94 -5.97
C GLU A 71 -6.74 -13.89 -6.20
N PRO A 72 -6.92 -15.22 -6.06
CA PRO A 72 -5.89 -16.17 -6.44
C PRO A 72 -5.40 -15.96 -7.87
N GLY A 73 -4.08 -15.98 -8.07
CA GLY A 73 -3.43 -15.72 -9.36
C GLY A 73 -3.03 -14.26 -9.58
N ASP A 74 -3.61 -13.30 -8.84
CA ASP A 74 -3.27 -11.88 -8.96
C ASP A 74 -1.77 -11.64 -8.74
N LYS A 75 -1.19 -10.78 -9.56
CA LYS A 75 0.18 -10.32 -9.39
C LYS A 75 0.20 -8.96 -8.73
N ILE A 76 1.01 -8.81 -7.68
CA ILE A 76 1.14 -7.57 -6.93
C ILE A 76 2.59 -7.11 -7.00
N LEU A 77 2.81 -5.90 -7.49
CA LEU A 77 4.14 -5.27 -7.49
C LEU A 77 4.23 -4.26 -6.36
N MET A 78 5.07 -4.54 -5.36
CA MET A 78 5.36 -3.61 -4.28
C MET A 78 6.74 -2.97 -4.48
N THR A 79 6.84 -1.64 -4.43
CA THR A 79 8.12 -0.91 -4.46
C THR A 79 8.25 -0.02 -3.23
N SER A 80 9.23 -0.30 -2.37
CA SER A 80 9.56 0.50 -1.19
C SER A 80 10.53 1.63 -1.54
N TYR A 81 10.63 2.61 -0.65
CA TYR A 81 11.66 3.65 -0.71
C TYR A 81 12.02 4.09 0.70
N GLY A 82 13.32 4.27 0.96
CA GLY A 82 13.86 4.85 2.18
C GLY A 82 14.85 5.96 1.83
N SER A 83 14.75 7.09 2.52
CA SER A 83 15.66 8.24 2.35
C SER A 83 17.09 7.90 2.79
N GLY A 84 18.09 8.32 2.02
CA GLY A 84 19.51 8.01 2.27
C GLY A 84 20.38 7.63 1.05
N ALA A 85 19.94 6.95 -0.02
CA ALA A 85 18.62 6.45 -0.39
C ALA A 85 18.68 5.01 -0.95
N GLY A 86 17.59 4.27 -0.76
CA GLY A 86 17.43 2.90 -1.26
C GLY A 86 15.99 2.59 -1.61
N SER A 87 15.79 1.63 -2.51
CA SER A 87 14.48 1.15 -2.94
C SER A 87 14.56 -0.34 -3.23
N GLU A 88 13.55 -1.08 -2.79
CA GLU A 88 13.42 -2.51 -3.04
C GLU A 88 12.10 -2.76 -3.76
N ALA A 89 12.08 -3.75 -4.65
CA ALA A 89 10.89 -4.14 -5.37
C ALA A 89 10.64 -5.64 -5.19
N TYR A 90 9.39 -5.97 -4.90
CA TYR A 90 8.91 -7.33 -4.68
C TYR A 90 7.75 -7.61 -5.62
N LEU A 91 7.78 -8.77 -6.27
CA LEU A 91 6.67 -9.27 -7.06
C LEU A 91 6.06 -10.46 -6.33
N PHE A 92 4.77 -10.35 -6.00
CA PHE A 92 4.00 -11.41 -5.38
C PHE A 92 3.03 -12.01 -6.40
N THR A 93 2.79 -13.32 -6.28
CA THR A 93 1.63 -13.97 -6.90
C THR A 93 0.76 -14.50 -5.78
N VAL A 94 -0.50 -14.06 -5.74
CA VAL A 94 -1.48 -14.47 -4.74
C VAL A 94 -1.83 -15.93 -4.96
N THR A 95 -1.86 -16.73 -3.89
CA THR A 95 -2.20 -18.15 -3.94
C THR A 95 -3.62 -18.39 -3.44
N ASP A 96 -4.18 -19.57 -3.74
CA ASP A 96 -5.52 -20.00 -3.29
C ASP A 96 -5.67 -19.97 -1.75
N GLU A 97 -4.55 -20.07 -1.01
CA GLU A 97 -4.56 -19.95 0.45
C GLU A 97 -5.06 -18.61 0.96
N ILE A 98 -5.12 -17.57 0.10
CA ILE A 98 -5.69 -16.27 0.47
C ILE A 98 -7.15 -16.42 0.90
N GLU A 99 -7.94 -17.27 0.25
CA GLU A 99 -9.36 -17.44 0.55
C GLU A 99 -9.58 -18.03 1.95
N LYS A 100 -8.71 -18.98 2.35
CA LYS A 100 -8.74 -19.60 3.69
C LYS A 100 -8.20 -18.68 4.79
N LYS A 101 -7.43 -17.66 4.42
CA LYS A 101 -6.79 -16.71 5.34
C LYS A 101 -7.58 -15.40 5.45
N ARG A 102 -8.33 -15.04 4.41
CA ARG A 102 -9.25 -13.90 4.39
C ARG A 102 -10.28 -14.05 5.50
N GLY A 103 -10.45 -13.00 6.30
CA GLY A 103 -11.37 -13.00 7.46
C GLY A 103 -10.78 -13.52 8.78
N ARG A 104 -9.52 -13.97 8.83
CA ARG A 104 -8.85 -14.31 10.11
C ARG A 104 -8.47 -13.07 10.94
N SER A 105 -8.53 -11.89 10.35
CA SER A 105 -8.22 -10.61 10.96
C SER A 105 -9.15 -9.52 10.44
N ILE A 106 -9.22 -8.42 11.18
CA ILE A 106 -9.92 -7.21 10.77
C ILE A 106 -9.16 -6.60 9.58
N THR A 107 -9.89 -6.28 8.51
CA THR A 107 -9.31 -5.70 7.28
C THR A 107 -8.74 -4.30 7.54
N VAL A 108 -7.84 -3.84 6.67
CA VAL A 108 -7.29 -2.47 6.75
C VAL A 108 -8.41 -1.44 6.61
N LYS A 109 -9.40 -1.70 5.75
CA LYS A 109 -10.56 -0.83 5.58
C LYS A 109 -11.37 -0.70 6.88
N GLU A 110 -11.71 -1.81 7.52
CA GLU A 110 -12.43 -1.80 8.80
C GLU A 110 -11.63 -1.11 9.92
N GLN A 111 -10.30 -1.24 9.94
CA GLN A 111 -9.45 -0.51 10.88
C GLN A 111 -9.49 1.01 10.64
N ILE A 112 -9.49 1.46 9.38
CA ILE A 112 -9.61 2.89 9.01
C ILE A 112 -11.00 3.45 9.37
N GLU A 113 -12.03 2.65 9.15
CA GLU A 113 -13.44 2.99 9.37
C GLU A 113 -13.91 2.69 10.80
N ASN A 114 -12.98 2.36 11.71
CA ASN A 114 -13.29 1.99 13.08
C ASN A 114 -14.22 3.02 13.76
N PRO A 115 -15.38 2.59 14.32
CA PRO A 115 -16.35 3.50 14.94
C PRO A 115 -15.83 4.19 16.20
N HIS A 116 -14.75 3.67 16.80
CA HIS A 116 -14.07 4.27 17.95
C HIS A 116 -12.97 5.27 17.56
N LYS A 117 -12.78 5.55 16.26
CA LYS A 117 -11.84 6.58 15.79
C LYS A 117 -12.24 7.95 16.36
N GLN A 118 -11.31 8.60 17.06
CA GLN A 118 -11.53 9.92 17.64
C GLN A 118 -10.77 10.98 16.86
N TYR A 119 -11.49 12.01 16.40
CA TYR A 119 -10.88 13.23 15.88
C TYR A 119 -10.50 14.12 17.05
N VAL A 120 -9.29 14.66 17.00
CA VAL A 120 -8.75 15.54 18.04
C VAL A 120 -8.30 16.85 17.44
N ASP A 121 -8.38 17.92 18.23
CA ASP A 121 -7.79 19.19 17.87
C ASP A 121 -6.25 19.15 17.95
N TYR A 122 -5.62 20.19 17.43
CA TYR A 122 -4.17 20.31 17.41
C TYR A 122 -3.54 20.35 18.82
N GLY A 123 -4.21 20.98 19.79
CA GLY A 123 -3.71 21.09 21.16
C GLY A 123 -3.63 19.71 21.84
N THR A 124 -4.63 18.88 21.61
CA THR A 124 -4.72 17.50 22.07
C THR A 124 -3.67 16.63 21.37
N TYR A 125 -3.59 16.69 20.03
CA TYR A 125 -2.57 15.96 19.25
C TYR A 125 -1.15 16.29 19.72
N ARG A 126 -0.83 17.59 19.83
CA ARG A 126 0.50 18.05 20.24
C ARG A 126 0.86 17.52 21.63
N ARG A 127 -0.07 17.62 22.58
CA ARG A 127 0.12 17.12 23.94
C ARG A 127 0.43 15.62 23.93
N TRP A 128 -0.37 14.81 23.23
CA TRP A 128 -0.14 13.36 23.16
C TRP A 128 1.22 13.00 22.56
N LYS A 129 1.66 13.73 21.53
CA LYS A 129 2.96 13.48 20.88
C LYS A 129 4.16 13.86 21.74
N GLU A 130 4.05 14.94 22.52
CA GLU A 130 5.14 15.47 23.36
C GLU A 130 5.18 14.86 24.77
N SER A 131 4.12 14.16 25.20
CA SER A 131 4.04 13.56 26.55
C SER A 131 4.70 12.18 26.68
N GLY A 132 5.48 11.76 25.68
CA GLY A 132 6.20 10.48 25.65
C GLY A 132 7.64 10.60 26.12
#